data_AF-A0A2V6TFN3-F1
#
_entry.id   AF-A0A2V6TFN3-F1
#
_cell.length_a   1.000
_cell.length_b   1.000
_cell.length_c   1.000
_cell.angle_alpha   90.00
_cell.angle_beta   90.00
_cell.angle_gamma   90.00
#
_symmetry.space_group_name_H-M   'P 1'
#
loop_
_entity.id
_entity.type
_entity.pdbx_description
1 polymer ?
#
loop_
_entity_poly.entity_id
_entity_poly.type
_entity_poly.pdbx_seq_one_letter_code
_entity_poly.pdbx_strand_id
1 'polypeptide(L)'
;METALREAWEEIRLPPDAVEVLGLLDDTATRATPFIITPVVGIVTRDVKFQADGREIERVLEVPLETLRDPNIFRTELWEREGTPHPVHFFTVGVVTCETLLVTVADGVASVTLNRPEVRNALNATMIGELEQALGALEADPGARVIVLAGAGDRAFCAGADLKGMGERGTTLQARESFGGLARILEAMARMRTPVVAKVHGFALAGGCGLAAGCDIVIASDDAVFGLPEIKVGLLPLIVMAPILRSVGRKRGMLMILSGEQVSAREAFDMGLVSRVVPRVELDAAVDALARTLAGYSPTALGLAKEAATTATGLEYSAALRYLREMLTLVAMSDDAKEGIAAFFEKRPPRWSGR
;
A
#
# COMPACT_ATOMS: atom_id res chain seq x y z
N MET A 1 -19.69 -0.67 -7.05
CA MET A 1 -19.66 -1.57 -5.89
C MET A 1 -19.63 -3.02 -6.34
N GLU A 2 -20.68 -3.54 -6.98
CA GLU A 2 -20.69 -4.94 -7.49
C GLU A 2 -19.57 -5.22 -8.50
N THR A 3 -19.29 -4.30 -9.43
CA THR A 3 -18.18 -4.43 -10.40
C THR A 3 -16.81 -4.34 -9.73
N ALA A 4 -16.57 -3.38 -8.84
CA ALA A 4 -15.30 -3.24 -8.11
C ALA A 4 -15.04 -4.42 -7.16
N LEU A 5 -16.11 -4.98 -6.56
CA LEU A 5 -16.03 -6.20 -5.77
C LEU A 5 -15.75 -7.42 -6.66
N ARG A 6 -16.31 -7.49 -7.88
CA ARG A 6 -15.99 -8.52 -8.88
C ARG A 6 -14.57 -8.42 -9.42
N GLU A 7 -14.06 -7.22 -9.66
CA GLU A 7 -12.69 -7.00 -10.15
C GLU A 7 -11.65 -7.29 -9.05
N ALA A 8 -11.92 -6.87 -7.81
CA ALA A 8 -11.11 -7.29 -6.65
C ALA A 8 -11.17 -8.81 -6.41
N TRP A 9 -12.30 -9.45 -6.74
CA TRP A 9 -12.52 -10.89 -6.67
C TRP A 9 -11.72 -11.68 -7.73
N GLU A 10 -11.49 -11.12 -8.92
CA GLU A 10 -10.70 -11.76 -9.98
C GLU A 10 -9.20 -11.89 -9.64
N GLU A 11 -8.67 -11.08 -8.71
CA GLU A 11 -7.27 -11.17 -8.24
C GLU A 11 -7.05 -12.19 -7.09
N ILE A 12 -8.12 -12.75 -6.53
CA ILE A 12 -8.07 -13.72 -5.41
C ILE A 12 -7.75 -15.12 -5.98
N ARG A 13 -6.61 -15.73 -5.59
CA ARG A 13 -6.24 -17.10 -6.00
C ARG A 13 -6.93 -18.17 -5.15
N LEU A 14 -6.94 -19.44 -5.58
CA LEU A 14 -7.84 -20.57 -5.23
C LEU A 14 -7.08 -21.80 -4.61
N PRO A 15 -7.59 -22.67 -3.69
CA PRO A 15 -6.82 -23.67 -2.94
C PRO A 15 -6.95 -24.99 -3.63
N PRO A 16 -6.14 -25.97 -3.22
CA PRO A 16 -6.35 -27.33 -3.66
C PRO A 16 -7.57 -28.03 -3.02
N ASP A 17 -8.19 -27.52 -1.95
CA ASP A 17 -9.14 -28.28 -1.10
C ASP A 17 -10.51 -27.67 -0.79
N ALA A 18 -10.87 -26.51 -1.35
CA ALA A 18 -12.20 -25.91 -1.23
C ALA A 18 -13.26 -26.66 -2.04
N VAL A 19 -14.51 -26.67 -1.57
CA VAL A 19 -15.61 -27.44 -2.18
C VAL A 19 -16.74 -26.57 -2.74
N GLU A 20 -17.13 -25.46 -2.08
CA GLU A 20 -18.20 -24.56 -2.57
C GLU A 20 -18.15 -23.17 -1.88
N VAL A 21 -18.59 -22.11 -2.58
CA VAL A 21 -18.66 -20.71 -2.09
C VAL A 21 -20.10 -20.20 -2.13
N LEU A 22 -20.59 -19.64 -1.01
CA LEU A 22 -22.01 -19.27 -0.83
C LEU A 22 -22.37 -17.81 -1.21
N GLY A 23 -21.38 -16.94 -1.50
CA GLY A 23 -21.59 -15.56 -1.98
C GLY A 23 -21.31 -14.44 -0.95
N LEU A 24 -21.59 -13.20 -1.36
CA LEU A 24 -21.43 -11.98 -0.55
C LEU A 24 -22.69 -11.74 0.30
N LEU A 25 -22.53 -11.67 1.63
CA LEU A 25 -23.60 -11.31 2.57
C LEU A 25 -23.37 -9.90 3.11
N ASP A 26 -24.39 -9.03 3.01
CA ASP A 26 -24.35 -7.64 3.51
C ASP A 26 -24.72 -7.61 5.00
N ASP A 27 -23.75 -7.35 5.88
CA ASP A 27 -24.02 -7.07 7.29
C ASP A 27 -23.97 -5.56 7.55
N THR A 28 -25.15 -4.94 7.55
CA THR A 28 -25.34 -3.51 7.79
C THR A 28 -24.89 -3.01 9.16
N ALA A 29 -24.54 -3.88 10.12
CA ALA A 29 -24.24 -3.51 11.50
C ALA A 29 -22.78 -3.08 11.77
N THR A 30 -21.82 -3.29 10.85
CA THR A 30 -20.38 -3.08 11.10
C THR A 30 -19.79 -1.79 10.49
N ARG A 31 -20.62 -0.84 10.04
CA ARG A 31 -20.16 0.43 9.44
C ARG A 31 -19.54 1.38 10.49
N ALA A 32 -18.28 1.15 10.87
CA ALA A 32 -17.53 2.06 11.76
C ALA A 32 -16.91 3.26 11.00
N THR A 33 -16.82 3.19 9.67
CA THR A 33 -16.23 4.25 8.83
C THR A 33 -17.01 4.35 7.53
N PRO A 34 -17.34 5.55 7.01
CA PRO A 34 -18.24 5.72 5.87
C PRO A 34 -17.78 5.11 4.53
N PHE A 35 -16.58 4.53 4.47
CA PHE A 35 -15.95 4.01 3.24
C PHE A 35 -15.40 2.59 3.34
N ILE A 36 -15.52 1.94 4.50
CA ILE A 36 -15.14 0.53 4.68
C ILE A 36 -16.42 -0.28 4.58
N ILE A 37 -16.55 -1.07 3.52
CA ILE A 37 -17.57 -2.11 3.45
C ILE A 37 -16.91 -3.37 3.97
N THR A 38 -17.58 -4.02 4.92
CA THR A 38 -17.19 -5.30 5.51
C THR A 38 -18.10 -6.40 4.96
N PRO A 39 -17.92 -6.88 3.71
CA PRO A 39 -18.62 -8.06 3.26
C PRO A 39 -18.23 -9.30 4.07
N VAL A 40 -19.21 -10.20 4.22
CA VAL A 40 -18.98 -11.52 4.81
C VAL A 40 -18.98 -12.59 3.71
N VAL A 41 -17.94 -13.43 3.67
CA VAL A 41 -17.82 -14.58 2.76
C VAL A 41 -17.95 -15.89 3.55
N GLY A 42 -18.80 -16.82 3.09
CA GLY A 42 -18.97 -18.16 3.69
C GLY A 42 -18.31 -19.27 2.86
N ILE A 43 -17.50 -20.13 3.49
CA ILE A 43 -16.73 -21.22 2.84
C ILE A 43 -16.92 -22.55 3.57
N VAL A 44 -17.02 -23.65 2.80
CA VAL A 44 -17.12 -25.04 3.28
C VAL A 44 -15.86 -25.84 2.90
N THR A 45 -15.26 -26.58 3.85
CA THR A 45 -13.99 -27.32 3.65
C THR A 45 -14.11 -28.84 3.93
N ARG A 46 -14.34 -29.64 2.85
CA ARG A 46 -14.37 -31.15 2.71
C ARG A 46 -15.37 -31.96 3.59
N ASP A 47 -15.89 -33.15 3.25
CA ASP A 47 -15.85 -34.05 2.08
C ASP A 47 -17.31 -34.51 1.84
N VAL A 48 -17.91 -34.24 0.67
CA VAL A 48 -19.29 -34.66 0.35
C VAL A 48 -19.28 -35.49 -0.92
N LYS A 49 -19.72 -36.75 -0.81
CA LYS A 49 -19.94 -37.64 -1.96
C LYS A 49 -21.24 -37.25 -2.66
N PHE A 50 -21.16 -36.87 -3.94
CA PHE A 50 -22.30 -36.65 -4.86
C PHE A 50 -22.97 -37.99 -5.27
N GLN A 51 -24.22 -38.17 -5.75
CA GLN A 51 -25.31 -37.36 -6.39
C GLN A 51 -26.69 -37.91 -5.89
N ALA A 52 -27.92 -37.47 -6.25
CA ALA A 52 -28.47 -36.73 -7.39
C ALA A 52 -29.88 -36.13 -7.11
N ASP A 53 -30.04 -34.80 -7.20
CA ASP A 53 -31.14 -34.14 -7.92
C ASP A 53 -30.80 -32.66 -8.18
N GLY A 54 -30.62 -32.34 -9.46
CA GLY A 54 -30.05 -31.07 -9.90
C GLY A 54 -30.83 -29.83 -9.46
N ARG A 55 -30.08 -28.82 -9.01
CA ARG A 55 -30.39 -27.40 -9.20
C ARG A 55 -29.13 -26.70 -9.67
N GLU A 56 -29.23 -25.99 -10.79
CA GLU A 56 -28.16 -25.20 -11.39
C GLU A 56 -27.73 -24.06 -10.45
N ILE A 57 -26.42 -23.97 -10.22
CA ILE A 57 -25.76 -22.77 -9.69
C ILE A 57 -24.92 -22.23 -10.84
N GLU A 58 -25.23 -21.02 -11.29
CA GLU A 58 -24.80 -20.50 -12.61
C GLU A 58 -23.35 -20.00 -12.68
N ARG A 59 -22.57 -20.10 -11.60
CA ARG A 59 -21.09 -20.06 -11.63
C ARG A 59 -20.52 -20.26 -10.23
N VAL A 60 -19.57 -21.18 -10.10
CA VAL A 60 -18.84 -21.49 -8.86
C VAL A 60 -17.34 -21.35 -9.15
N LEU A 61 -16.61 -20.67 -8.25
CA LEU A 61 -15.15 -20.52 -8.26
C LEU A 61 -14.66 -20.81 -6.82
N GLU A 62 -13.76 -21.79 -6.64
CA GLU A 62 -13.35 -22.40 -5.34
C GLU A 62 -12.12 -21.72 -4.67
N VAL A 63 -12.15 -21.18 -3.42
CA VAL A 63 -11.09 -20.27 -2.81
C VAL A 63 -10.37 -20.82 -1.52
N PRO A 64 -9.01 -20.71 -1.30
CA PRO A 64 -8.25 -21.09 -0.09
C PRO A 64 -8.49 -20.11 0.99
N LEU A 65 -8.33 -20.58 2.22
CA LEU A 65 -8.12 -19.67 3.32
C LEU A 65 -6.83 -18.84 3.21
N GLU A 66 -5.77 -19.35 2.56
CA GLU A 66 -4.44 -18.72 2.50
C GLU A 66 -4.20 -17.74 1.35
N THR A 67 -5.18 -17.53 0.46
CA THR A 67 -5.16 -16.45 -0.55
C THR A 67 -6.35 -15.50 -0.41
N LEU A 68 -7.31 -15.80 0.45
CA LEU A 68 -8.10 -14.77 1.10
C LEU A 68 -7.11 -14.00 1.96
N ARG A 69 -6.64 -12.87 1.44
CA ARG A 69 -5.65 -12.04 2.13
C ARG A 69 -6.11 -11.61 3.53
N ASP A 70 -7.40 -11.75 3.85
CA ASP A 70 -7.99 -11.45 5.15
C ASP A 70 -8.97 -12.55 5.57
N PRO A 71 -8.60 -13.40 6.55
CA PRO A 71 -9.61 -14.18 7.24
C PRO A 71 -9.41 -14.06 8.75
N ASN A 72 -9.80 -12.92 9.34
CA ASN A 72 -10.32 -13.02 10.70
C ASN A 72 -11.63 -13.81 10.64
N ILE A 73 -11.58 -15.09 11.02
CA ILE A 73 -12.78 -15.92 11.23
C ILE A 73 -13.61 -15.21 12.30
N PHE A 74 -14.66 -14.52 11.87
CA PHE A 74 -15.50 -13.75 12.78
C PHE A 74 -16.47 -14.68 13.52
N ARG A 75 -16.95 -15.72 12.84
CA ARG A 75 -17.78 -16.79 13.43
C ARG A 75 -17.75 -18.05 12.58
N THR A 76 -17.99 -19.19 13.23
CA THR A 76 -18.25 -20.48 12.57
C THR A 76 -19.64 -20.94 12.97
N GLU A 77 -20.47 -21.30 11.99
CA GLU A 77 -21.83 -21.79 12.24
C GLU A 77 -22.03 -23.16 11.57
N LEU A 78 -22.95 -23.96 12.10
CA LEU A 78 -23.39 -25.20 11.47
C LEU A 78 -24.64 -24.90 10.65
N TRP A 79 -24.56 -25.10 9.34
CA TRP A 79 -25.67 -24.89 8.42
C TRP A 79 -26.14 -26.24 7.88
N GLU A 80 -27.45 -26.46 7.87
CA GLU A 80 -28.06 -27.72 7.46
C GLU A 80 -28.43 -27.68 5.98
N ARG A 81 -27.94 -28.65 5.21
CA ARG A 81 -28.30 -28.86 3.80
C ARG A 81 -28.69 -30.31 3.61
N GLU A 82 -29.88 -30.55 3.06
CA GLU A 82 -30.42 -31.91 2.81
C GLU A 82 -30.35 -32.82 4.06
N GLY A 83 -30.58 -32.26 5.25
CA GLY A 83 -30.55 -32.99 6.52
C GLY A 83 -29.15 -33.27 7.09
N THR A 84 -28.10 -32.73 6.46
CA THR A 84 -26.70 -32.90 6.91
C THR A 84 -26.11 -31.56 7.36
N PRO A 85 -25.54 -31.46 8.58
CA PRO A 85 -24.91 -30.25 9.07
C PRO A 85 -23.50 -30.08 8.52
N HIS A 86 -23.21 -28.88 8.00
CA HIS A 86 -21.89 -28.48 7.48
C HIS A 86 -21.34 -27.28 8.26
N PRO A 87 -20.06 -27.30 8.67
CA PRO A 87 -19.41 -26.12 9.22
C PRO A 87 -19.19 -25.07 8.12
N VAL A 88 -19.68 -23.85 8.37
CA VAL A 88 -19.50 -22.68 7.51
C VAL A 88 -18.66 -21.66 8.28
N HIS A 89 -17.53 -21.27 7.69
CA HIS A 89 -16.65 -20.24 8.24
C HIS A 89 -16.98 -18.89 7.59
N PHE A 90 -17.21 -17.87 8.42
CA PHE A 90 -17.49 -16.51 7.98
C PHE A 90 -16.26 -15.61 8.19
N PHE A 91 -15.88 -14.91 7.13
CA PHE A 91 -14.73 -14.01 7.11
C PHE A 91 -15.16 -12.57 6.86
N THR A 92 -14.53 -11.64 7.56
CA THR A 92 -14.63 -10.20 7.28
C THR A 92 -13.56 -9.82 6.27
N VAL A 93 -13.92 -9.11 5.20
CA VAL A 93 -12.95 -8.47 4.31
C VAL A 93 -13.17 -6.97 4.35
N GLY A 94 -12.17 -6.16 4.68
CA GLY A 94 -12.27 -4.71 4.54
C GLY A 94 -12.01 -4.28 3.09
N VAL A 95 -13.03 -3.78 2.37
CA VAL A 95 -12.83 -3.24 1.01
C VAL A 95 -13.14 -1.75 1.00
N VAL A 96 -12.14 -0.95 0.62
CA VAL A 96 -12.36 0.46 0.22
C VAL A 96 -12.60 0.46 -1.28
N THR A 97 -13.81 0.82 -1.70
CA THR A 97 -14.14 0.89 -3.14
C THR A 97 -13.62 2.20 -3.72
N CYS A 98 -12.52 2.11 -4.46
CA CYS A 98 -11.97 3.20 -5.26
C CYS A 98 -12.16 2.88 -6.76
N GLU A 99 -12.33 3.91 -7.59
CA GLU A 99 -12.37 3.78 -9.05
C GLU A 99 -10.97 3.49 -9.61
N THR A 100 -9.94 4.08 -9.02
CA THR A 100 -8.60 4.08 -9.59
C THR A 100 -7.53 3.46 -8.69
N LEU A 101 -7.92 2.97 -7.52
CA LEU A 101 -7.04 2.28 -6.57
C LEU A 101 -7.63 0.92 -6.17
N LEU A 102 -6.75 -0.01 -5.82
CA LEU A 102 -7.09 -1.22 -5.08
C LEU A 102 -6.43 -1.14 -3.71
N VAL A 103 -7.22 -1.21 -2.63
CA VAL A 103 -6.73 -1.13 -1.25
C VAL A 103 -7.13 -2.38 -0.48
N THR A 104 -6.15 -3.04 0.14
CA THR A 104 -6.36 -4.21 1.00
C THR A 104 -5.51 -4.08 2.26
N VAL A 105 -5.98 -4.59 3.41
CA VAL A 105 -5.22 -4.62 4.66
C VAL A 105 -5.24 -6.05 5.20
N ALA A 106 -4.05 -6.60 5.47
CA ALA A 106 -3.86 -7.99 5.82
C ALA A 106 -2.62 -8.15 6.71
N ASP A 107 -2.74 -8.81 7.86
CA ASP A 107 -1.59 -9.12 8.75
C ASP A 107 -0.69 -7.91 9.07
N GLY A 108 -1.28 -6.73 9.26
CA GLY A 108 -0.53 -5.50 9.50
C GLY A 108 -0.03 -4.79 8.23
N VAL A 109 -0.23 -5.34 7.04
CA VAL A 109 0.24 -4.80 5.77
C VAL A 109 -0.93 -4.27 4.95
N ALA A 110 -0.94 -2.97 4.71
CA ALA A 110 -1.88 -2.29 3.84
C ALA A 110 -1.30 -2.16 2.43
N SER A 111 -1.84 -2.86 1.43
CA SER A 111 -1.43 -2.71 0.04
C SER A 111 -2.33 -1.70 -0.68
N VAL A 112 -1.74 -0.62 -1.18
CA VAL A 112 -2.38 0.41 -2.01
C VAL A 112 -1.82 0.30 -3.42
N THR A 113 -2.63 -0.14 -4.36
CA THR A 113 -2.23 -0.36 -5.76
C THR A 113 -2.89 0.68 -6.66
N LEU A 114 -2.09 1.46 -7.37
CA LEU A 114 -2.56 2.35 -8.44
C LEU A 114 -3.10 1.49 -9.58
N ASN A 115 -4.39 1.61 -9.92
CA ASN A 115 -5.09 0.68 -10.81
C ASN A 115 -5.66 1.38 -12.05
N ARG A 116 -4.76 1.87 -12.91
CA ARG A 116 -5.08 2.34 -14.27
C ARG A 116 -4.03 1.85 -15.28
N PRO A 117 -3.78 0.52 -15.36
CA PRO A 117 -2.65 -0.04 -16.11
C PRO A 117 -2.69 0.28 -17.61
N GLU A 118 -3.88 0.45 -18.18
CA GLU A 118 -4.12 0.81 -19.58
C GLU A 118 -3.54 2.18 -19.97
N VAL A 119 -3.41 3.09 -19.00
CA VAL A 119 -2.70 4.37 -19.15
C VAL A 119 -1.44 4.45 -18.27
N ARG A 120 -0.86 3.28 -17.92
CA ARG A 120 0.38 3.17 -17.14
C ARG A 120 0.29 3.87 -15.77
N ASN A 121 -0.86 3.74 -15.11
CA ASN A 121 -1.15 4.30 -13.79
C ASN A 121 -0.91 5.81 -13.74
N ALA A 122 -1.28 6.53 -14.81
CA ALA A 122 -1.18 7.98 -14.84
C ALA A 122 -2.08 8.62 -13.77
N LEU A 123 -1.55 9.63 -13.07
CA LEU A 123 -2.20 10.35 -11.99
C LEU A 123 -3.20 11.36 -12.56
N ASN A 124 -4.49 11.05 -12.49
CA ASN A 124 -5.58 12.00 -12.72
C ASN A 124 -6.10 12.56 -11.38
N ALA A 125 -7.04 13.50 -11.44
CA ALA A 125 -7.61 14.12 -10.24
C ALA A 125 -8.30 13.11 -9.31
N THR A 126 -9.01 12.12 -9.87
CA THR A 126 -9.68 11.05 -9.10
C THR A 126 -8.67 10.26 -8.29
N MET A 127 -7.63 9.73 -8.92
CA MET A 127 -6.59 8.93 -8.25
C MET A 127 -5.84 9.72 -7.18
N ILE A 128 -5.59 11.01 -7.42
CA ILE A 128 -4.99 11.88 -6.41
C ILE A 128 -5.90 12.03 -5.19
N GLY A 129 -7.21 12.26 -5.40
CA GLY A 129 -8.17 12.36 -4.30
C GLY A 129 -8.34 11.05 -3.54
N GLU A 130 -8.42 9.92 -4.25
CA GLU A 130 -8.52 8.58 -3.64
C GLU A 130 -7.26 8.22 -2.86
N LEU A 131 -6.07 8.59 -3.35
CA LEU A 131 -4.81 8.30 -2.66
C LEU A 131 -4.68 9.14 -1.38
N GLU A 132 -5.07 10.41 -1.43
CA GLU A 132 -5.13 11.29 -0.25
C GLU A 132 -6.07 10.71 0.83
N GLN A 133 -7.26 10.26 0.42
CA GLN A 133 -8.25 9.64 1.32
C GLN A 133 -7.78 8.29 1.89
N ALA A 134 -7.25 7.41 1.03
CA ALA A 134 -6.79 6.09 1.43
C ALA A 134 -5.64 6.17 2.44
N LEU A 135 -4.64 7.03 2.19
CA LEU A 135 -3.52 7.23 3.13
C LEU A 135 -4.00 7.77 4.48
N GLY A 136 -4.96 8.71 4.47
CA GLY A 136 -5.55 9.23 5.71
C GLY A 136 -6.34 8.18 6.49
N ALA A 137 -7.10 7.33 5.81
CA ALA A 137 -7.82 6.23 6.43
C ALA A 137 -6.87 5.18 7.03
N LEU A 138 -5.80 4.82 6.29
CA LEU A 138 -4.81 3.84 6.73
C LEU A 138 -3.98 4.35 7.92
N GLU A 139 -3.64 5.64 7.97
CA GLU A 139 -2.95 6.21 9.14
C GLU A 139 -3.79 6.12 10.43
N ALA A 140 -5.11 6.16 10.30
CA ALA A 140 -6.03 6.04 11.43
C ALA A 140 -6.37 4.59 11.80
N ASP A 141 -6.00 3.62 10.95
CA ASP A 141 -6.32 2.20 11.13
C ASP A 141 -5.20 1.49 11.91
N PRO A 142 -5.44 1.01 13.15
CA PRO A 142 -4.43 0.26 13.90
C PRO A 142 -4.06 -1.08 13.26
N GLY A 143 -4.87 -1.59 12.32
CA GLY A 143 -4.58 -2.75 11.50
C GLY A 143 -3.57 -2.49 10.38
N ALA A 144 -3.36 -1.23 9.98
CA ALA A 144 -2.37 -0.84 8.97
C ALA A 144 -1.04 -0.47 9.65
N ARG A 145 -0.15 -1.45 9.78
CA ARG A 145 1.16 -1.29 10.44
C ARG A 145 2.25 -0.84 9.48
N VAL A 146 2.09 -1.16 8.19
CA VAL A 146 2.97 -0.81 7.08
C VAL A 146 2.10 -0.64 5.84
N ILE A 147 2.43 0.33 4.99
CA ILE A 147 1.77 0.53 3.71
C ILE A 147 2.72 0.13 2.58
N VAL A 148 2.23 -0.65 1.63
CA VAL A 148 2.91 -0.97 0.37
C VAL A 148 2.22 -0.21 -0.76
N LEU A 149 2.91 0.75 -1.37
CA LEU A 149 2.43 1.44 -2.56
C LEU A 149 2.92 0.70 -3.81
N ALA A 150 2.00 0.25 -4.65
CA ALA A 150 2.27 -0.51 -5.86
C ALA A 150 1.53 0.09 -7.08
N GLY A 151 1.89 -0.36 -8.28
CA GLY A 151 1.12 -0.11 -9.51
C GLY A 151 0.61 -1.43 -10.09
N ALA A 152 -0.58 -1.43 -10.67
CA ALA A 152 -1.14 -2.56 -11.38
C ALA A 152 -0.53 -2.69 -12.79
N GLY A 153 -0.64 -3.89 -13.36
CA GLY A 153 -0.09 -4.23 -14.67
C GLY A 153 1.39 -4.59 -14.64
N ASP A 154 1.99 -4.72 -15.83
CA ASP A 154 3.36 -5.18 -16.03
C ASP A 154 4.30 -4.08 -16.54
N ARG A 155 3.77 -2.98 -17.08
CA ARG A 155 4.55 -1.96 -17.81
C ARG A 155 5.10 -0.85 -16.92
N ALA A 156 4.41 -0.52 -15.83
CA ALA A 156 4.71 0.69 -15.07
C ALA A 156 4.16 0.64 -13.66
N PHE A 157 4.99 1.05 -12.71
CA PHE A 157 4.54 1.54 -11.42
C PHE A 157 3.62 2.77 -11.61
N CYS A 158 4.12 3.84 -12.24
CA CYS A 158 3.35 5.05 -12.51
C CYS A 158 4.07 5.95 -13.53
N ALA A 159 3.34 6.38 -14.57
CA ALA A 159 3.88 7.26 -15.62
C ALA A 159 3.84 8.77 -15.30
N GLY A 160 3.33 9.16 -14.13
CA GLY A 160 3.17 10.56 -13.73
C GLY A 160 1.82 11.15 -14.11
N ALA A 161 1.72 12.46 -14.31
CA ALA A 161 0.44 13.14 -14.51
C ALA A 161 -0.27 12.72 -15.80
N ASP A 162 -1.59 12.55 -15.74
CA ASP A 162 -2.44 12.34 -16.91
C ASP A 162 -2.60 13.66 -17.69
N LEU A 163 -1.80 13.82 -18.74
CA LEU A 163 -1.75 15.05 -19.54
C LEU A 163 -3.04 15.32 -20.34
N LYS A 164 -3.92 14.32 -20.52
CA LYS A 164 -5.16 14.49 -21.32
C LYS A 164 -6.13 15.46 -20.65
N GLY A 165 -6.13 15.56 -19.32
CA GLY A 165 -6.99 16.48 -18.56
C GLY A 165 -6.41 17.88 -18.36
N MET A 166 -5.29 18.21 -19.01
CA MET A 166 -4.46 19.33 -18.60
C MET A 166 -4.84 20.70 -19.19
N GLY A 167 -5.71 20.71 -20.21
CA GLY A 167 -6.10 21.91 -20.96
C GLY A 167 -7.22 22.75 -20.34
N GLU A 168 -8.04 22.20 -19.46
CA GLU A 168 -9.27 22.83 -18.96
C GLU A 168 -9.16 23.19 -17.46
N ARG A 169 -8.33 24.18 -17.13
CA ARG A 169 -8.00 24.49 -15.72
C ARG A 169 -8.74 25.69 -15.10
N GLY A 170 -9.67 26.29 -15.85
CA GLY A 170 -10.45 27.42 -15.38
C GLY A 170 -9.57 28.61 -14.95
N THR A 171 -9.86 29.18 -13.79
CA THR A 171 -9.11 30.31 -13.22
C THR A 171 -7.73 29.89 -12.70
N THR A 172 -6.83 30.85 -12.51
CA THR A 172 -5.50 30.61 -11.90
C THR A 172 -5.57 29.94 -10.53
N LEU A 173 -6.61 30.22 -9.73
CA LEU A 173 -6.80 29.58 -8.43
C LEU A 173 -7.17 28.09 -8.57
N GLN A 174 -8.08 27.77 -9.48
CA GLN A 174 -8.46 26.39 -9.78
C GLN A 174 -7.27 25.59 -10.35
N ALA A 175 -6.47 26.21 -11.21
CA ALA A 175 -5.22 25.63 -11.69
C ALA A 175 -4.25 25.33 -10.53
N ARG A 176 -4.04 26.30 -9.63
CA ARG A 176 -3.16 26.15 -8.46
C ARG A 176 -3.60 25.00 -7.55
N GLU A 177 -4.90 24.90 -7.24
CA GLU A 177 -5.43 23.81 -6.43
C GLU A 177 -5.24 22.45 -7.10
N SER A 178 -5.46 22.37 -8.41
CA SER A 178 -5.29 21.15 -9.22
C SER A 178 -3.85 20.64 -9.21
N PHE A 179 -2.86 21.53 -9.18
CA PHE A 179 -1.44 21.16 -9.07
C PHE A 179 -1.00 20.76 -7.65
N GLY A 180 -1.79 21.09 -6.62
CA GLY A 180 -1.42 20.89 -5.23
C GLY A 180 -1.58 19.45 -4.72
N GLY A 181 -2.34 18.60 -5.43
CA GLY A 181 -2.71 17.29 -4.90
C GLY A 181 -1.52 16.34 -4.66
N LEU A 182 -0.58 16.24 -5.61
CA LEU A 182 0.63 15.45 -5.40
C LEU A 182 1.49 15.98 -4.24
N ALA A 183 1.55 17.30 -4.05
CA ALA A 183 2.27 17.89 -2.92
C ALA A 183 1.63 17.49 -1.59
N ARG A 184 0.28 17.53 -1.49
CA ARG A 184 -0.44 17.10 -0.29
C ARG A 184 -0.21 15.62 0.03
N ILE A 185 -0.20 14.75 -0.98
CA ILE A 185 0.11 13.32 -0.81
C ILE A 185 1.53 13.12 -0.27
N LEU A 186 2.53 13.77 -0.88
CA LEU A 186 3.92 13.66 -0.43
C LEU A 186 4.11 14.19 1.00
N GLU A 187 3.45 15.30 1.35
CA GLU A 187 3.45 15.83 2.71
C GLU A 187 2.71 14.92 3.70
N ALA A 188 1.62 14.27 3.29
CA ALA A 188 0.92 13.30 4.11
C ALA A 188 1.83 12.10 4.39
N MET A 189 2.40 11.49 3.34
CA MET A 189 3.32 10.35 3.47
C MET A 189 4.51 10.64 4.39
N ALA A 190 5.10 11.84 4.31
CA ALA A 190 6.22 12.24 5.15
C ALA A 190 5.85 12.45 6.63
N ARG A 191 4.58 12.76 6.93
CA ARG A 191 4.06 12.99 8.29
C ARG A 191 3.44 11.77 8.94
N MET A 192 3.06 10.76 8.16
CA MET A 192 2.49 9.52 8.67
C MET A 192 3.44 8.80 9.61
N ARG A 193 2.90 8.20 10.66
CA ARG A 193 3.63 7.28 11.55
C ARG A 193 3.79 5.92 10.88
N THR A 194 2.84 5.54 10.02
CA THR A 194 2.88 4.28 9.29
C THR A 194 3.99 4.34 8.21
N PRO A 195 4.95 3.40 8.20
CA PRO A 195 5.95 3.33 7.14
C PRO A 195 5.32 3.00 5.78
N VAL A 196 5.82 3.64 4.73
CA VAL A 196 5.36 3.45 3.35
C VAL A 196 6.50 2.90 2.50
N VAL A 197 6.27 1.73 1.89
CA VAL A 197 7.22 1.01 1.04
C VAL A 197 6.74 1.04 -0.41
N ALA A 198 7.54 1.53 -1.33
CA ALA A 198 7.24 1.44 -2.76
C ALA A 198 7.67 0.08 -3.33
N LYS A 199 6.75 -0.60 -4.03
CA LYS A 199 7.01 -1.76 -4.88
C LYS A 199 7.08 -1.32 -6.35
N VAL A 200 8.28 -1.08 -6.85
CA VAL A 200 8.47 -0.46 -8.17
C VAL A 200 8.87 -1.49 -9.22
N HIS A 201 8.17 -1.44 -10.36
CA HIS A 201 8.51 -2.19 -11.56
C HIS A 201 8.26 -1.36 -12.81
N GLY A 202 8.92 -1.74 -13.91
CA GLY A 202 8.85 -0.99 -15.16
C GLY A 202 9.03 0.51 -14.95
N PHE A 203 8.20 1.33 -15.58
CA PHE A 203 8.33 2.79 -15.50
C PHE A 203 7.81 3.41 -14.19
N ALA A 204 8.68 4.18 -13.52
CA ALA A 204 8.34 5.16 -12.50
C ALA A 204 8.81 6.55 -12.97
N LEU A 205 7.93 7.30 -13.64
CA LEU A 205 8.27 8.54 -14.34
C LEU A 205 7.55 9.74 -13.73
N ALA A 206 8.17 10.91 -13.82
CA ALA A 206 7.57 12.20 -13.47
C ALA A 206 6.96 12.15 -12.04
N GLY A 207 5.66 12.42 -11.91
CA GLY A 207 4.90 12.27 -10.67
C GLY A 207 5.06 10.89 -9.99
N GLY A 208 5.12 9.82 -10.77
CA GLY A 208 5.33 8.45 -10.29
C GLY A 208 6.72 8.23 -9.72
N CYS A 209 7.76 8.82 -10.33
CA CYS A 209 9.10 8.85 -9.76
C CYS A 209 9.13 9.59 -8.42
N GLY A 210 8.37 10.68 -8.32
CA GLY A 210 8.21 11.43 -7.08
C GLY A 210 7.47 10.68 -5.98
N LEU A 211 6.41 9.94 -6.32
CA LEU A 211 5.71 9.07 -5.37
C LEU A 211 6.64 8.00 -4.80
N ALA A 212 7.43 7.33 -5.66
CA ALA A 212 8.43 6.38 -5.20
C ALA A 212 9.48 7.06 -4.30
N ALA A 213 10.01 8.22 -4.71
CA ALA A 213 10.98 8.98 -3.92
C ALA A 213 10.44 9.51 -2.58
N GLY A 214 9.12 9.68 -2.47
CA GLY A 214 8.44 10.10 -1.25
C GLY A 214 8.13 8.95 -0.28
N CYS A 215 8.25 7.70 -0.71
CA CYS A 215 8.14 6.54 0.17
C CYS A 215 9.38 6.43 1.07
N ASP A 216 9.23 5.82 2.25
CA ASP A 216 10.33 5.65 3.21
C ASP A 216 11.37 4.65 2.69
N ILE A 217 10.90 3.61 1.98
CA ILE A 217 11.73 2.56 1.40
C ILE A 217 11.25 2.29 -0.02
N VAL A 218 12.20 2.08 -0.94
CA VAL A 218 11.90 1.71 -2.33
C VAL A 218 12.56 0.37 -2.66
N ILE A 219 11.75 -0.63 -2.96
CA ILE A 219 12.22 -1.90 -3.53
C ILE A 219 11.84 -1.91 -5.01
N ALA A 220 12.84 -2.00 -5.86
CA ALA A 220 12.66 -1.98 -7.30
C ALA A 220 13.02 -3.33 -7.92
N SER A 221 12.32 -3.68 -9.00
CA SER A 221 12.75 -4.76 -9.88
C SER A 221 13.89 -4.30 -10.80
N ASP A 222 14.67 -5.24 -11.30
CA ASP A 222 15.81 -5.00 -12.19
C ASP A 222 15.43 -4.38 -13.55
N ASP A 223 14.19 -4.59 -13.99
CA ASP A 223 13.59 -3.96 -15.17
C ASP A 223 13.01 -2.56 -14.91
N ALA A 224 13.06 -2.05 -13.67
CA ALA A 224 12.52 -0.74 -13.34
C ALA A 224 13.36 0.41 -13.94
N VAL A 225 12.66 1.46 -14.36
CA VAL A 225 13.24 2.65 -14.98
C VAL A 225 12.64 3.90 -14.33
N PHE A 226 13.51 4.76 -13.80
CA PHE A 226 13.15 6.00 -13.13
C PHE A 226 13.49 7.20 -14.00
N GLY A 227 12.72 8.29 -13.94
CA GLY A 227 13.06 9.48 -14.71
C GLY A 227 12.11 10.63 -14.56
N LEU A 228 12.56 11.81 -15.01
CA LEU A 228 11.83 13.08 -14.92
C LEU A 228 11.72 13.74 -16.32
N PRO A 229 10.97 13.14 -17.26
CA PRO A 229 10.96 13.53 -18.66
C PRO A 229 10.16 14.81 -18.96
N GLU A 230 9.60 15.49 -17.96
CA GLU A 230 8.71 16.65 -18.12
C GLU A 230 9.32 17.76 -19.00
N ILE A 231 10.64 17.94 -18.97
CA ILE A 231 11.35 18.93 -19.79
C ILE A 231 11.15 18.71 -21.29
N LYS A 232 10.95 17.45 -21.72
CA LYS A 232 10.72 17.07 -23.12
C LYS A 232 9.38 17.57 -23.67
N VAL A 233 8.46 17.98 -22.79
CA VAL A 233 7.15 18.56 -23.14
C VAL A 233 7.01 20.01 -22.68
N GLY A 234 8.13 20.68 -22.35
CA GLY A 234 8.14 22.08 -21.91
C GLY A 234 7.66 22.30 -20.46
N LEU A 235 7.65 21.24 -19.65
CA LEU A 235 7.26 21.29 -18.24
C LEU A 235 8.45 20.95 -17.34
N LEU A 236 8.26 21.06 -16.02
CA LEU A 236 9.28 20.70 -15.05
C LEU A 236 8.69 19.87 -13.90
N PRO A 237 9.47 18.95 -13.31
CA PRO A 237 9.06 18.07 -12.21
C PRO A 237 8.98 18.81 -10.86
N LEU A 238 8.46 20.04 -10.81
CA LEU A 238 8.67 21.00 -9.70
C LEU A 238 8.29 20.45 -8.32
N ILE A 239 7.14 19.77 -8.20
CA ILE A 239 6.70 19.20 -6.92
C ILE A 239 7.62 18.05 -6.49
N VAL A 240 8.00 17.18 -7.43
CA VAL A 240 8.81 15.99 -7.12
C VAL A 240 10.30 16.30 -6.97
N MET A 241 10.74 17.51 -7.31
CA MET A 241 12.11 17.97 -7.00
C MET A 241 12.42 17.86 -5.50
N ALA A 242 11.42 18.11 -4.65
CA ALA A 242 11.57 18.09 -3.20
C ALA A 242 12.04 16.73 -2.65
N PRO A 243 11.36 15.60 -2.92
CA PRO A 243 11.87 14.29 -2.52
C PRO A 243 13.13 13.90 -3.33
N ILE A 244 13.16 14.10 -4.65
CA ILE A 244 14.28 13.67 -5.50
C ILE A 244 15.63 14.26 -5.05
N LEU A 245 15.69 15.58 -4.84
CA LEU A 245 16.94 16.24 -4.47
C LEU A 245 17.42 15.85 -3.06
N ARG A 246 16.52 15.41 -2.18
CA ARG A 246 16.85 14.86 -0.86
C ARG A 246 17.39 13.44 -0.95
N SER A 247 16.87 12.61 -1.88
CA SER A 247 17.31 11.22 -2.05
C SER A 247 18.65 11.11 -2.79
N VAL A 248 18.78 11.75 -3.97
CA VAL A 248 19.96 11.54 -4.84
C VAL A 248 21.03 12.61 -4.74
N GLY A 249 20.75 13.68 -3.98
CA GLY A 249 21.59 14.87 -3.90
C GLY A 249 21.52 15.76 -5.15
N ARG A 250 22.07 16.97 -5.02
CA ARG A 250 21.83 18.05 -5.98
C ARG A 250 22.29 17.74 -7.41
N LYS A 251 23.50 17.23 -7.61
CA LYS A 251 24.08 17.09 -8.97
C LYS A 251 23.37 16.01 -9.79
N ARG A 252 23.17 14.85 -9.18
CA ARG A 252 22.44 13.72 -9.76
C ARG A 252 20.98 14.08 -10.05
N GLY A 253 20.29 14.73 -9.10
CA GLY A 253 18.92 15.16 -9.30
C GLY A 253 18.79 16.22 -10.40
N MET A 254 19.67 17.23 -10.44
CA MET A 254 19.64 18.24 -11.50
C MET A 254 19.94 17.66 -12.88
N LEU A 255 20.79 16.63 -12.99
CA LEU A 255 21.01 15.94 -14.26
C LEU A 255 19.69 15.32 -14.75
N MET A 256 19.01 14.52 -13.92
CA MET A 256 17.71 13.93 -14.28
C MET A 256 16.68 14.99 -14.67
N ILE A 257 16.58 16.08 -13.89
CA ILE A 257 15.60 17.16 -14.09
C ILE A 257 15.84 17.92 -15.41
N LEU A 258 17.08 18.32 -15.70
CA LEU A 258 17.38 19.22 -16.81
C LEU A 258 17.56 18.49 -18.14
N SER A 259 18.01 17.23 -18.11
CA SER A 259 18.16 16.41 -19.31
C SER A 259 16.89 15.62 -19.64
N GLY A 260 16.05 15.32 -18.64
CA GLY A 260 14.97 14.36 -18.77
C GLY A 260 15.44 12.94 -19.07
N GLU A 261 16.70 12.63 -18.78
CA GLU A 261 17.26 11.28 -18.88
C GLU A 261 16.59 10.34 -17.88
N GLN A 262 16.44 9.09 -18.32
CA GLN A 262 15.96 8.00 -17.50
C GLN A 262 17.15 7.23 -16.97
N VAL A 263 17.02 6.69 -15.77
CA VAL A 263 18.04 5.88 -15.09
C VAL A 263 17.47 4.50 -14.81
N SER A 264 18.31 3.48 -14.93
CA SER A 264 17.99 2.11 -14.58
C SER A 264 17.76 1.94 -13.07
N ALA A 265 17.13 0.85 -12.66
CA ALA A 265 16.99 0.49 -11.25
C ALA A 265 18.33 0.45 -10.51
N ARG A 266 19.39 -0.04 -11.18
CA ARG A 266 20.74 -0.11 -10.61
C ARG A 266 21.34 1.27 -10.40
N GLU A 267 21.26 2.14 -11.39
CA GLU A 267 21.75 3.52 -11.25
C GLU A 267 20.95 4.26 -10.16
N ALA A 268 19.62 4.09 -10.12
CA ALA A 268 18.78 4.67 -9.08
C ALA A 268 19.19 4.20 -7.66
N PHE A 269 19.58 2.93 -7.50
CA PHE A 269 20.14 2.41 -6.26
C PHE A 269 21.49 3.05 -5.92
N ASP A 270 22.43 3.11 -6.87
CA ASP A 270 23.75 3.73 -6.67
C ASP A 270 23.65 5.25 -6.41
N MET A 271 22.52 5.86 -6.79
CA MET A 271 22.17 7.25 -6.53
C MET A 271 21.57 7.49 -5.15
N GLY A 272 21.02 6.46 -4.48
CA GLY A 272 20.29 6.57 -3.22
C GLY A 272 18.77 6.77 -3.38
N LEU A 273 18.24 6.68 -4.61
CA LEU A 273 16.80 6.74 -4.88
C LEU A 273 16.08 5.42 -4.55
N VAL A 274 16.78 4.29 -4.72
CA VAL A 274 16.26 2.95 -4.49
C VAL A 274 17.00 2.30 -3.34
N SER A 275 16.28 1.65 -2.43
CA SER A 275 16.84 0.98 -1.25
C SER A 275 17.32 -0.43 -1.54
N ARG A 276 16.69 -1.13 -2.50
CA ARG A 276 17.09 -2.47 -2.95
C ARG A 276 16.60 -2.73 -4.37
N VAL A 277 17.43 -3.40 -5.17
CA VAL A 277 17.06 -3.93 -6.49
C VAL A 277 17.05 -5.45 -6.42
N VAL A 278 16.02 -6.08 -6.96
CA VAL A 278 15.86 -7.54 -7.05
C VAL A 278 15.40 -7.94 -8.45
N PRO A 279 15.59 -9.19 -8.89
CA PRO A 279 14.99 -9.68 -10.12
C PRO A 279 13.47 -9.47 -10.13
N ARG A 280 12.88 -9.13 -11.28
CA ARG A 280 11.43 -8.90 -11.43
C ARG A 280 10.56 -10.00 -10.81
N VAL A 281 10.96 -11.25 -10.99
CA VAL A 281 10.25 -12.44 -10.47
C VAL A 281 10.32 -12.58 -8.94
N GLU A 282 11.27 -11.92 -8.29
CA GLU A 282 11.46 -11.93 -6.83
C GLU A 282 10.85 -10.70 -6.14
N LEU A 283 10.35 -9.72 -6.90
CA LEU A 283 9.90 -8.44 -6.38
C LEU A 283 8.83 -8.56 -5.30
N ASP A 284 7.77 -9.34 -5.58
CA ASP A 284 6.66 -9.52 -4.64
C ASP A 284 7.14 -10.19 -3.34
N ALA A 285 7.92 -11.27 -3.45
CA ALA A 285 8.45 -11.96 -2.28
C ALA A 285 9.38 -11.07 -1.44
N ALA A 286 10.21 -10.25 -2.09
CA ALA A 286 11.13 -9.34 -1.41
C ALA A 286 10.39 -8.23 -0.65
N VAL A 287 9.34 -7.66 -1.25
CA VAL A 287 8.49 -6.64 -0.62
C VAL A 287 7.69 -7.24 0.53
N ASP A 288 7.05 -8.39 0.32
CA ASP A 288 6.25 -9.06 1.34
C ASP A 288 7.09 -9.44 2.56
N ALA A 289 8.32 -9.94 2.35
CA ALA A 289 9.24 -10.27 3.43
C ALA A 289 9.60 -9.02 4.27
N LEU A 290 9.87 -7.88 3.60
CA LEU A 290 10.16 -6.63 4.29
C LEU A 290 8.93 -6.10 5.02
N ALA A 291 7.77 -6.07 4.36
CA ALA A 291 6.53 -5.55 4.90
C ALA A 291 6.10 -6.33 6.15
N ARG A 292 6.15 -7.68 6.11
CA ARG A 292 5.87 -8.53 7.28
C ARG A 292 6.86 -8.30 8.42
N THR A 293 8.15 -8.11 8.10
CA THR A 293 9.16 -7.80 9.12
C THR A 293 8.84 -6.49 9.84
N LEU A 294 8.54 -5.43 9.07
CA LEU A 294 8.16 -4.14 9.61
C LEU A 294 6.84 -4.19 10.39
N ALA A 295 5.83 -4.90 9.89
CA ALA A 295 4.55 -5.08 10.57
C ALA A 295 4.70 -5.81 11.92
N GLY A 296 5.70 -6.69 12.02
CA GLY A 296 6.07 -7.40 13.25
C GLY A 296 6.83 -6.56 14.29
N TYR A 297 7.19 -5.32 14.00
CA TYR A 297 7.85 -4.41 14.96
C TYR A 297 6.86 -3.50 15.70
N SER A 298 7.32 -2.84 16.77
CA SER A 298 6.54 -1.85 17.50
C SER A 298 6.11 -0.71 16.56
N PRO A 299 4.80 -0.38 16.47
CA PRO A 299 4.33 0.73 15.65
C PRO A 299 4.68 2.08 16.28
N THR A 300 4.80 2.15 17.62
CA THR A 300 5.30 3.33 18.33
C THR A 300 6.75 3.60 17.94
N ALA A 301 7.61 2.59 17.99
CA ALA A 301 9.02 2.75 17.62
C ALA A 301 9.19 3.12 16.14
N LEU A 302 8.46 2.46 15.23
CA LEU A 302 8.51 2.77 13.79
C LEU A 302 8.03 4.19 13.49
N GLY A 303 6.88 4.58 14.06
CA GLY A 303 6.33 5.92 13.86
C GLY A 303 7.25 7.03 14.39
N LEU A 304 7.76 6.86 15.60
CA LEU A 304 8.70 7.82 16.19
C LEU A 304 10.03 7.87 15.42
N ALA A 305 10.52 6.73 14.89
CA ALA A 305 11.73 6.70 14.07
C ALA A 305 11.55 7.50 12.77
N LYS A 306 10.40 7.32 12.10
CA LYS A 306 10.06 8.05 10.87
C LYS A 306 9.92 9.55 11.13
N GLU A 307 9.17 9.94 12.16
CA GLU A 307 9.04 11.36 12.57
C GLU A 307 10.41 11.96 12.90
N ALA A 308 11.22 11.23 13.66
CA ALA A 308 12.54 11.66 14.09
C ALA A 308 13.47 11.90 12.89
N ALA A 309 13.48 10.97 11.93
CA ALA A 309 14.30 11.07 10.72
C ALA A 309 13.89 12.28 9.84
N THR A 310 12.59 12.45 9.59
CA THR A 310 12.06 13.56 8.79
C THR A 310 12.40 14.91 9.42
N THR A 311 12.18 15.05 10.72
CA THR A 311 12.43 16.30 11.44
C THR A 311 13.91 16.60 11.55
N ALA A 312 14.74 15.62 11.95
CA ALA A 312 16.18 15.82 12.15
C ALA A 312 16.91 16.24 10.86
N THR A 313 16.46 15.76 9.70
CA THR A 313 17.05 16.10 8.39
C THR A 313 16.90 17.59 8.05
N GLY A 314 15.90 18.28 8.61
CA GLY A 314 15.69 19.72 8.43
C GLY A 314 16.44 20.61 9.42
N LEU A 315 17.10 20.03 10.43
CA LEU A 315 17.75 20.76 11.52
C LEU A 315 19.26 20.90 11.29
N GLU A 316 19.85 21.94 11.89
CA GLU A 316 21.30 22.00 12.07
C GLU A 316 21.74 20.85 12.99
N TYR A 317 22.93 20.30 12.76
CA TYR A 317 23.43 19.08 13.42
C TYR A 317 23.28 19.09 14.96
N SER A 318 23.68 20.16 15.63
CA SER A 318 23.58 20.28 17.09
C SER A 318 22.12 20.40 17.57
N ALA A 319 21.23 21.01 16.78
CA ALA A 319 19.80 21.00 17.03
C ALA A 319 19.17 19.61 16.80
N ALA A 320 19.59 18.90 15.75
CA ALA A 320 19.17 17.54 15.46
C ALA A 320 19.52 16.59 16.60
N LEU A 321 20.76 16.63 17.12
CA LEU A 321 21.17 15.78 18.26
C LEU A 321 20.33 16.02 19.52
N ARG A 322 20.01 17.28 19.83
CA ARG A 322 19.15 17.61 20.99
C ARG A 322 17.75 17.04 20.79
N TYR A 323 17.15 17.24 19.62
CA TYR A 323 15.84 16.70 19.29
C TYR A 323 15.82 15.16 19.35
N LEU A 324 16.80 14.50 18.73
CA LEU A 324 16.90 13.03 18.70
C LEU A 324 17.07 12.41 20.09
N ARG A 325 17.76 13.09 21.02
CA ARG A 325 17.84 12.66 22.42
C ARG A 325 16.47 12.63 23.10
N GLU A 326 15.64 13.64 22.87
CA GLU A 326 14.27 13.67 23.43
C GLU A 326 13.40 12.58 22.78
N MET A 327 13.50 12.39 21.45
CA MET A 327 12.79 11.31 20.76
C MET A 327 13.19 9.92 21.28
N LEU A 328 14.50 9.69 21.50
CA LEU A 328 14.98 8.45 22.11
C LEU A 328 14.40 8.24 23.51
N THR A 329 14.28 9.32 24.30
CA THR A 329 13.70 9.25 25.64
C THR A 329 12.23 8.85 25.58
N LEU A 330 11.45 9.41 24.64
CA LEU A 330 10.05 9.02 24.41
C LEU A 330 9.94 7.54 24.01
N VAL A 331 10.76 7.08 23.05
CA VAL A 331 10.77 5.67 22.63
C VAL A 331 11.10 4.75 23.81
N ALA A 332 12.14 5.06 24.59
CA ALA A 332 12.57 4.24 25.71
C ALA A 332 11.54 4.14 26.84
N MET A 333 10.69 5.16 27.01
CA MET A 333 9.63 5.18 28.03
C MET A 333 8.31 4.56 27.59
N SER A 334 8.16 4.22 26.30
CA SER A 334 6.97 3.59 25.74
C SER A 334 6.67 2.22 26.37
N ASP A 335 5.41 1.81 26.31
CA ASP A 335 5.01 0.49 26.81
C ASP A 335 5.57 -0.61 25.90
N ASP A 336 5.68 -0.33 24.61
CA ASP A 336 6.32 -1.22 23.65
C ASP A 336 7.81 -1.44 23.93
N ALA A 337 8.56 -0.41 24.36
CA ALA A 337 9.96 -0.63 24.74
C ALA A 337 10.09 -1.54 25.97
N LYS A 338 9.23 -1.35 26.98
CA LYS A 338 9.20 -2.23 28.18
C LYS A 338 8.90 -3.67 27.78
N GLU A 339 7.88 -3.88 26.96
CA GLU A 339 7.49 -5.19 26.45
C GLU A 339 8.58 -5.83 25.59
N GLY A 340 9.20 -5.08 24.69
CA GLY A 340 10.26 -5.59 23.83
C GLY A 340 11.48 -6.07 24.63
N ILE A 341 11.87 -5.32 25.67
CA ILE A 341 12.94 -5.71 26.58
C ILE A 341 12.56 -6.97 27.36
N ALA A 342 11.34 -7.03 27.92
CA ALA A 342 10.86 -8.19 28.65
C ALA A 342 10.81 -9.45 27.76
N ALA A 343 10.21 -9.34 26.58
CA ALA A 343 10.10 -10.42 25.60
C ALA A 343 11.48 -10.96 25.16
N PHE A 344 12.48 -10.08 25.02
CA PHE A 344 13.86 -10.47 24.71
C PHE A 344 14.48 -11.33 25.82
N PHE A 345 14.37 -10.90 27.09
CA PHE A 345 14.90 -11.69 28.22
C PHE A 345 14.12 -12.99 28.44
N GLU A 346 12.81 -13.00 28.19
CA GLU A 346 11.94 -14.15 28.31
C GLU A 346 11.98 -15.09 27.09
N LYS A 347 12.69 -14.71 26.01
CA LYS A 347 12.81 -15.47 24.75
C LYS A 347 11.46 -15.82 24.12
N ARG A 348 10.53 -14.88 24.13
CA ARG A 348 9.20 -15.02 23.52
C ARG A 348 8.96 -13.93 22.47
N PRO A 349 8.01 -14.11 21.54
CA PRO A 349 7.56 -13.03 20.68
C PRO A 349 6.98 -11.86 21.50
N PRO A 350 7.30 -10.61 21.14
CA PRO A 350 6.73 -9.43 21.79
C PRO A 350 5.27 -9.20 21.36
N ARG A 351 4.49 -8.57 22.23
CA ARG A 351 3.10 -8.18 22.01
C ARG A 351 2.95 -6.66 22.04
N TRP A 352 3.04 -6.04 20.87
CA TRP A 352 3.03 -4.59 20.75
C TRP A 352 1.66 -4.00 21.04
N SER A 353 1.62 -3.06 21.97
CA SER A 353 0.42 -2.29 22.36
C SER A 353 0.26 -1.02 21.52
N GLY A 354 1.34 -0.53 20.92
CA GLY A 354 1.36 0.72 20.16
C GLY A 354 1.20 1.97 21.01
N ARG A 355 1.67 1.91 22.27
CA ARG A 355 1.59 3.01 23.25
C ARG A 355 2.93 3.41 23.82
#